data_AF-A0A2G9R9H2-F1
#
_entry.id   AF-A0A2G9R9H2-F1
#
_cell.length_a   1.000
_cell.length_b   1.000
_cell.length_c   1.000
_cell.angle_alpha   90.00
_cell.angle_beta   90.00
_cell.angle_gamma   90.00
#
_symmetry.space_group_name_H-M   'P 1'
#
loop_
_entity.id
_entity.type
_entity.pdbx_description
1 polymer ?
#
loop_
_entity_poly.entity_id
_entity_poly.type
_entity_poly.pdbx_seq_one_letter_code
_entity_poly.pdbx_strand_id
1 'polypeptide(L)'
;MADITYLKAKIGSLRSTYNSERKKVQDSLRSGASADDIYFPRLWYYHSLHFLSDQMEPRPSLSTLPSNSAEATEVHPGPSTQEKDVEEPSLTQSP
;
A
#
# COMPACT_ATOMS: atom_id res chain seq x y z
N MET A 1 -23.28 28.73 -4.85
CA MET A 1 -23.81 27.44 -4.33
C MET A 1 -22.66 26.45 -4.35
N ALA A 2 -22.44 25.70 -3.26
CA ALA A 2 -21.39 24.68 -3.28
C ALA A 2 -21.86 23.53 -4.17
N ASP A 3 -21.18 23.31 -5.30
CA ASP A 3 -21.43 22.18 -6.20
C ASP A 3 -20.30 21.15 -6.09
N ILE A 4 -20.52 19.98 -6.68
CA ILE A 4 -19.56 18.87 -6.64
C ILE A 4 -18.23 19.28 -7.29
N THR A 5 -18.27 20.09 -8.34
CA THR A 5 -17.09 20.58 -9.07
C THR A 5 -16.21 21.43 -8.17
N TYR A 6 -16.81 22.39 -7.46
CA TYR A 6 -16.14 23.23 -6.48
C TYR A 6 -15.49 22.41 -5.37
N LEU A 7 -16.22 21.42 -4.82
CA LEU A 7 -15.69 20.56 -3.76
C LEU A 7 -14.50 19.72 -4.25
N LYS A 8 -14.60 19.13 -5.45
CA LYS A 8 -13.50 18.39 -6.08
C LYS A 8 -12.26 19.27 -6.27
N ALA A 9 -12.43 20.49 -6.76
CA ALA A 9 -11.34 21.44 -6.92
C ALA A 9 -10.67 21.76 -5.57
N LYS A 10 -11.47 22.01 -4.53
CA LYS A 10 -10.96 22.30 -3.18
C LYS A 10 -10.16 21.15 -2.59
N ILE A 11 -10.66 19.92 -2.71
CA ILE A 11 -9.95 18.70 -2.27
C ILE A 11 -8.65 18.54 -3.07
N GLY A 12 -8.69 18.79 -4.38
CA GLY A 12 -7.50 18.78 -5.24
C GLY A 12 -6.44 19.79 -4.77
N SER A 13 -6.84 21.02 -4.46
CA SER A 13 -5.92 22.04 -3.91
C SER A 13 -5.30 21.60 -2.58
N LEU A 14 -6.11 21.06 -1.66
CA LEU A 14 -5.60 20.55 -0.38
C LEU A 14 -4.56 19.44 -0.55
N ARG A 15 -4.83 18.48 -1.45
CA ARG A 15 -3.88 17.41 -1.79
C ARG A 15 -2.57 17.98 -2.35
N SER A 16 -2.66 18.93 -3.26
CA SER A 16 -1.49 19.55 -3.88
C SER A 16 -0.61 20.29 -2.85
N THR A 17 -1.23 21.10 -1.98
CA THR A 17 -0.54 21.81 -0.91
C THR A 17 0.13 20.85 0.07
N TYR A 18 -0.60 19.83 0.53
CA TYR A 18 -0.06 18.82 1.44
C TYR A 18 1.13 18.07 0.81
N ASN A 19 1.03 17.68 -0.46
CA ASN A 19 2.08 16.96 -1.16
C ASN A 19 3.37 17.79 -1.27
N SER A 20 3.21 19.07 -1.62
CA SER A 20 4.34 19.99 -1.74
C SER A 20 5.09 20.17 -0.42
N GLU A 21 4.36 20.25 0.70
CA GLU A 21 4.98 20.31 2.03
C GLU A 21 5.61 18.97 2.44
N ARG A 22 4.91 17.84 2.24
CA ARG A 22 5.44 16.50 2.55
C ARG A 22 6.71 16.19 1.78
N LYS A 23 6.80 16.59 0.52
CA LYS A 23 8.00 16.43 -0.30
C LYS A 23 9.20 17.17 0.31
N LYS A 24 9.03 18.40 0.80
CA LYS A 24 10.11 19.17 1.45
C LYS A 24 10.61 18.46 2.72
N VAL A 25 9.70 17.92 3.52
CA VAL A 25 10.05 17.13 4.70
C VAL A 25 10.88 15.91 4.28
N GLN A 26 10.38 15.12 3.32
CA GLN A 26 11.07 13.92 2.83
C GLN A 26 12.43 14.23 2.18
N ASP A 27 12.52 15.31 1.41
CA ASP A 27 13.77 15.75 0.77
C ASP A 27 14.80 16.19 1.82
N SER A 28 14.37 16.84 2.92
CA SER A 28 15.28 17.18 4.03
C SER A 28 15.82 15.93 4.72
N LEU A 29 14.97 14.92 4.94
CA LEU A 29 15.39 13.64 5.53
C LEU A 29 16.34 12.87 4.61
N ARG A 30 16.06 12.85 3.31
CA ARG A 30 16.86 12.12 2.31
C ARG A 30 18.23 12.72 2.07
N SER A 31 18.37 14.04 2.21
CA SER A 31 19.63 14.74 1.94
C SER A 31 20.69 14.53 3.03
N GLY A 32 20.43 13.68 4.04
CA GLY A 32 21.36 13.43 5.13
C GLY A 32 21.58 14.66 6.01
N ALA A 33 20.55 15.52 6.10
CA ALA A 33 20.57 16.69 6.95
C ALA A 33 20.87 16.31 8.40
N SER A 34 21.70 17.10 9.09
CA SER A 34 21.79 17.02 10.56
C SER A 34 20.41 17.25 11.18
N ALA A 35 20.18 16.81 12.41
CA ALA A 35 18.88 16.97 13.07
C ALA A 35 18.38 18.43 13.10
N ASP A 36 19.31 19.39 13.09
CA ASP A 36 19.04 20.83 13.06
C ASP A 36 18.62 21.36 11.67
N ASP A 37 18.87 20.62 10.59
CA ASP A 37 18.59 20.98 9.20
C ASP A 37 17.31 20.33 8.64
N ILE A 38 16.56 19.59 9.47
CA ILE A 38 15.30 18.95 9.04
C ILE A 38 14.24 20.03 8.79
N TYR A 39 13.58 19.94 7.64
CA TYR A 39 12.53 20.88 7.27
C TYR A 39 11.28 20.68 8.13
N PHE A 40 10.89 21.73 8.86
CA PHE A 40 9.62 21.78 9.56
C PHE A 40 8.50 22.33 8.66
N PRO A 41 7.37 21.62 8.53
CA PRO A 41 6.22 22.09 7.76
C PRO A 41 5.74 23.45 8.22
N ARG A 42 5.53 24.38 7.29
CA ARG A 42 4.99 25.71 7.61
C ARG A 42 3.46 25.72 7.67
N LEU A 43 2.83 24.67 7.14
CA LEU A 43 1.39 24.53 7.11
C LEU A 43 0.86 24.15 8.50
N TRP A 44 0.14 25.05 9.16
CA TRP A 44 -0.33 24.85 10.55
C TRP A 44 -1.23 23.61 10.74
N TYR A 45 -1.96 23.21 9.71
CA TYR A 45 -2.85 22.05 9.67
C TYR A 45 -2.20 20.83 9.00
N TYR A 46 -0.87 20.81 8.86
CA TYR A 46 -0.14 19.73 8.20
C TYR A 46 -0.46 18.35 8.80
N HIS A 47 -0.39 18.23 10.12
CA HIS A 47 -0.69 16.98 10.83
C HIS A 47 -2.15 16.55 10.65
N SER A 48 -3.08 17.49 10.61
CA SER A 48 -4.50 17.21 10.35
C SER A 48 -4.76 16.68 8.94
N LEU A 49 -3.86 16.94 7.99
CA LEU A 49 -3.94 16.41 6.62
C LEU A 49 -3.22 15.07 6.43
N HIS A 50 -2.68 14.46 7.50
CA HIS A 50 -1.93 13.22 7.40
C HIS A 50 -2.73 12.07 6.75
N PHE A 51 -4.06 12.05 6.89
CA PHE A 51 -4.95 11.08 6.23
C PHE A 51 -4.89 11.11 4.70
N LEU A 52 -4.34 12.17 4.09
CA LEU A 52 -4.13 12.24 2.65
C LEU A 52 -2.95 11.37 2.20
N SER A 53 -2.07 10.94 3.12
CA SER A 53 -0.85 10.20 2.80
C SER A 53 -1.13 8.79 2.25
N ASP A 54 -2.16 8.11 2.75
CA ASP A 54 -2.56 6.75 2.37
C ASP A 54 -2.96 6.63 0.89
N GLN A 55 -3.51 7.70 0.33
CA GLN A 55 -3.96 7.75 -1.07
C GLN A 55 -2.82 8.08 -2.05
N MET A 56 -1.63 8.37 -1.51
CA MET A 56 -0.52 8.95 -2.27
C MET A 56 0.70 8.04 -2.37
N GLU A 57 0.72 6.90 -1.67
CA GLU A 57 1.78 5.92 -1.88
C GLU A 57 1.74 5.41 -3.32
N PRO A 58 2.87 5.46 -4.05
CA PRO A 58 2.96 4.83 -5.35
C PRO A 58 2.55 3.37 -5.22
N ARG A 59 1.58 2.95 -6.02
CA ARG A 59 1.25 1.52 -6.09
C ARG A 59 2.54 0.78 -6.50
N PRO A 60 2.94 -0.29 -5.78
CA PRO A 60 4.14 -1.02 -6.13
C PRO A 60 4.04 -1.51 -7.59
N SER A 61 5.11 -1.29 -8.35
CA SER A 61 5.21 -1.76 -9.72
C SER A 61 5.28 -3.29 -9.74
N LEU A 62 4.43 -3.93 -10.54
CA LEU A 62 4.52 -5.36 -10.80
C LEU A 62 5.48 -5.57 -11.98
N SER A 63 6.61 -6.23 -11.73
CA SER A 63 7.55 -6.60 -12.78
C SER A 63 6.95 -7.75 -13.62
N THR A 64 6.92 -7.59 -14.93
CA THR A 64 6.56 -8.65 -15.89
C THR A 64 7.77 -9.48 -16.31
N LEU A 65 8.97 -9.12 -15.85
CA LEU A 65 10.17 -9.88 -16.16
C LEU A 65 10.17 -11.20 -15.38
N PRO A 66 10.54 -12.32 -16.00
CA PRO A 66 10.76 -13.56 -15.28
C PRO A 66 11.87 -13.30 -14.26
N SER A 67 11.53 -13.44 -12.97
CA SER A 67 12.52 -13.43 -11.90
C SER A 67 13.37 -14.69 -12.04
N ASN A 68 14.46 -14.62 -12.80
CA ASN A 68 15.41 -15.71 -12.92
C ASN A 68 16.27 -15.76 -11.64
N SER A 69 15.65 -16.12 -10.53
CA SER A 69 16.36 -16.64 -9.36
C SER A 69 16.39 -18.15 -9.51
N ALA A 70 17.33 -18.62 -10.34
CA ALA A 70 17.73 -20.01 -10.37
C ALA A 70 18.73 -20.23 -9.23
N GLU A 71 18.23 -20.45 -8.01
CA GLU A 71 18.99 -21.17 -6.99
C GLU A 71 18.59 -22.64 -7.11
N ALA A 72 19.48 -23.42 -7.72
CA ALA A 72 19.32 -24.85 -7.85
C ALA A 72 19.49 -25.53 -6.48
N THR A 73 18.41 -26.14 -5.99
CA THR A 73 18.50 -27.35 -5.17
C THR A 73 17.37 -28.28 -5.59
N GLU A 74 17.62 -29.04 -6.65
CA GLU A 74 16.91 -30.31 -6.85
C GLU A 74 17.37 -31.29 -5.76
N VAL A 75 16.44 -31.85 -4.99
CA VAL A 75 16.22 -33.31 -4.92
C VAL A 75 14.76 -33.52 -4.47
N HIS A 76 13.89 -33.84 -5.41
CA HIS A 76 12.75 -34.70 -5.11
C HIS A 76 13.21 -36.15 -5.30
N PRO A 77 12.71 -37.08 -4.46
CA PRO A 77 11.72 -37.99 -5.03
C PRO A 77 10.51 -38.13 -4.10
N GLY A 78 9.29 -38.10 -4.68
CA GLY A 78 8.14 -38.84 -4.11
C GLY A 78 8.31 -40.35 -4.39
N PRO A 79 7.34 -41.24 -4.08
CA PRO A 79 5.95 -41.01 -3.68
C PRO A 79 5.48 -41.90 -2.48
N SER A 80 4.24 -41.71 -1.97
CA SER A 80 3.28 -42.82 -1.80
C SER A 80 1.96 -42.33 -1.15
N THR A 81 0.91 -42.57 -1.91
CA THR A 81 -0.52 -42.57 -1.63
C THR A 81 -0.89 -43.22 -0.29
N GLN A 82 -1.83 -42.62 0.46
CA GLN A 82 -2.89 -43.34 1.18
C GLN A 82 -4.17 -42.50 1.14
N GLU A 83 -5.00 -42.87 0.16
CA GLU A 83 -6.45 -42.77 0.22
C GLU A 83 -7.01 -43.31 1.55
N LYS A 84 -7.93 -42.57 2.15
CA LYS A 84 -8.95 -43.11 3.04
C LYS A 84 -10.26 -42.37 2.79
N ASP A 85 -11.04 -43.00 1.94
CA ASP A 85 -12.46 -42.84 1.72
C ASP A 85 -13.25 -43.16 3.00
N VAL A 86 -14.56 -42.83 2.98
CA VAL A 86 -15.61 -43.15 3.97
C VAL A 86 -15.63 -42.20 5.17
N GLU A 87 -16.63 -41.33 5.40
CA GLU A 87 -18.07 -41.58 5.33
C GLU A 87 -18.86 -40.25 5.25
N GLU A 88 -19.75 -40.11 4.26
CA GLU A 88 -20.96 -39.30 4.39
C GLU A 88 -22.02 -40.17 5.10
N PRO A 89 -22.85 -39.61 5.99
CA PRO A 89 -24.28 -39.80 5.73
C PRO A 89 -25.16 -38.58 6.01
N SER A 90 -25.78 -38.09 4.93
CA SER A 90 -27.23 -38.07 4.70
C SER A 90 -28.15 -37.07 5.43
N LEU A 91 -28.80 -36.26 4.57
CA LEU A 91 -30.10 -35.61 4.72
C LEU A 91 -31.13 -36.43 5.53
N THR A 92 -31.96 -35.76 6.34
CA THR A 92 -33.40 -36.06 6.41
C THR A 92 -34.22 -34.85 6.87
N GLN A 93 -35.48 -34.92 6.48
CA GLN A 93 -36.43 -33.86 6.14
C GLN A 93 -37.40 -33.57 7.31
N SER A 94 -38.00 -32.37 7.27
CA SER A 94 -39.21 -31.83 7.93
C SER A 94 -40.06 -32.70 8.89
N PRO A 95 -40.78 -32.03 9.80
CA PRO A 95 -42.22 -31.85 9.56
C PRO A 95 -42.56 -30.40 9.20
#